data_AF-A0A5Q4G7T5-F1
#
_entry.id   AF-A0A5Q4G7T5-F1
#
_cell.length_a   1.000
_cell.length_b   1.000
_cell.length_c   1.000
_cell.angle_alpha   90.00
_cell.angle_beta   90.00
_cell.angle_gamma   90.00
#
_symmetry.space_group_name_H-M   'P 1'
#
loop_
_entity.id
_entity.type
_entity.pdbx_description
1 polymer ?
#
loop_
_entity_poly.entity_id
_entity_poly.type
_entity_poly.pdbx_seq_one_letter_code
_entity_poly.pdbx_strand_id
1 'polypeptide(L)'
;MSDNGILRVVARFLIPLIMLFGLYIQFHGEYSPGGGFQAGVVFAAGWILFALIYGLDNALKVISQRAMYILAAAGVLLYAFVGLLGVAMGGRFLDFYPLLPSPHAAQQLGIITVEFGVGVTVATVVMLIYTMFARRKSEWEAVLREDSDP
;
A
#
# COMPACT_ATOMS: atom_id res chain seq x y z
N MET A 1 17.33 7.18 -15.90
CA MET A 1 16.53 6.83 -17.10
C MET A 1 16.07 8.11 -17.78
N SER A 2 16.95 8.65 -18.62
CA SER A 2 16.73 9.81 -19.49
C SER A 2 15.83 9.43 -20.68
N ASP A 3 14.88 10.31 -21.01
CA ASP A 3 14.22 10.48 -22.33
C ASP A 3 13.39 9.36 -23.00
N ASN A 4 12.83 8.41 -22.25
CA ASN A 4 11.81 7.53 -22.85
C ASN A 4 10.39 8.14 -22.79
N GLY A 5 10.10 9.07 -23.71
CA GLY A 5 8.82 9.78 -23.79
C GLY A 5 7.60 8.86 -23.91
N ILE A 6 7.75 7.75 -24.64
CA ILE A 6 6.70 6.73 -24.78
C ILE A 6 6.34 6.13 -23.41
N LEU A 7 7.35 5.77 -22.61
CA LEU A 7 7.14 5.16 -21.31
C LEU A 7 6.42 6.11 -20.34
N ARG A 8 6.72 7.42 -20.38
CA ARG A 8 6.00 8.42 -19.59
C ARG A 8 4.54 8.56 -20.01
N VAL A 9 4.26 8.55 -21.31
CA VAL A 9 2.89 8.62 -21.83
C VAL A 9 2.10 7.39 -21.39
N VAL A 10 2.65 6.19 -21.59
CA VAL A 10 1.99 4.93 -21.20
C VAL A 10 1.78 4.85 -19.69
N ALA A 11 2.78 5.18 -18.88
CA ALA A 11 2.68 5.13 -17.42
C ALA A 11 1.64 6.12 -16.88
N ARG A 12 1.48 7.30 -17.49
CA ARG A 12 0.46 8.28 -17.12
C ARG A 12 -0.97 7.71 -17.20
N PHE A 13 -1.22 6.78 -18.12
CA PHE A 13 -2.51 6.08 -18.24
C PHE A 13 -2.57 4.81 -17.38
N LEU A 14 -1.48 4.03 -17.33
CA LEU A 14 -1.46 2.76 -16.59
C LEU A 14 -1.52 2.96 -15.08
N ILE A 15 -0.85 3.97 -14.52
CA ILE A 15 -0.82 4.16 -13.06
C ILE A 15 -2.24 4.36 -12.49
N PRO A 16 -3.07 5.29 -13.00
CA PRO A 16 -4.46 5.40 -12.55
C PRO A 16 -5.27 4.10 -12.70
N LEU A 17 -5.06 3.35 -13.79
CA LEU A 17 -5.75 2.07 -14.03
C LEU A 17 -5.35 1.01 -13.00
N ILE A 18 -4.05 0.89 -12.68
CA ILE A 18 -3.53 -0.02 -11.66
C ILE A 18 -4.10 0.36 -10.29
N MET A 19 -4.13 1.65 -9.94
CA MET A 19 -4.69 2.12 -8.68
C MET A 19 -6.19 1.83 -8.58
N LEU A 20 -6.94 2.06 -9.66
CA LEU A 20 -8.37 1.72 -9.74
C LEU A 20 -8.61 0.21 -9.61
N PHE A 21 -7.76 -0.61 -10.25
CA PHE A 21 -7.83 -2.06 -10.13
C PHE A 21 -7.51 -2.53 -8.71
N GLY A 22 -6.54 -1.91 -8.03
CA GLY A 22 -6.28 -2.14 -6.61
C GLY A 22 -7.49 -1.85 -5.73
N LEU A 23 -8.21 -0.74 -5.97
CA LEU A 23 -9.47 -0.43 -5.29
C LEU A 23 -10.56 -1.47 -5.59
N TYR A 24 -10.66 -1.91 -6.83
CA TYR A 24 -11.60 -2.98 -7.19
C TYR A 24 -11.35 -4.25 -6.38
N ILE A 25 -10.09 -4.72 -6.30
CA ILE A 25 -9.71 -5.88 -5.48
C ILE A 25 -10.03 -5.66 -4.00
N GLN A 26 -9.80 -4.46 -3.49
CA GLN A 26 -10.07 -4.12 -2.08
C GLN A 26 -11.56 -4.21 -1.74
N PHE A 27 -12.44 -3.71 -2.61
CA PHE A 27 -13.88 -3.68 -2.35
C PHE A 27 -14.61 -4.96 -2.78
N HIS A 28 -13.98 -5.84 -3.58
CA HIS A 28 -14.59 -7.09 -4.06
C HIS A 28 -13.92 -8.35 -3.46
N GLY A 29 -13.13 -8.20 -2.40
CA GLY A 29 -12.47 -9.32 -1.71
C GLY A 29 -13.45 -10.33 -1.09
N GLU A 30 -14.68 -9.90 -0.79
CA GLU A 30 -15.72 -10.78 -0.25
C GLU A 30 -16.42 -11.66 -1.32
N TYR A 31 -16.40 -11.24 -2.58
CA TYR A 31 -17.11 -11.92 -3.69
C TYR A 31 -16.18 -12.68 -4.64
N SER A 32 -14.88 -12.35 -4.67
CA SER A 32 -13.91 -12.89 -5.61
C SER A 32 -12.56 -13.13 -4.92
N PRO A 33 -11.67 -13.98 -5.48
CA PRO A 33 -10.31 -14.13 -4.97
C PRO A 33 -9.62 -12.75 -4.92
N GLY A 34 -9.31 -12.27 -3.71
CA GLY A 34 -9.01 -10.86 -3.50
C GLY A 34 -8.66 -10.52 -2.06
N GLY A 35 -8.90 -9.25 -1.70
CA GLY A 35 -8.78 -8.74 -0.33
C GLY A 35 -7.64 -7.76 -0.13
N GLY A 36 -7.50 -7.30 1.11
CA GLY A 36 -6.59 -6.21 1.49
C GLY A 36 -5.13 -6.44 1.10
N PHE A 37 -4.60 -7.64 1.34
CA PHE A 37 -3.20 -7.94 1.01
C PHE A 37 -2.90 -7.75 -0.48
N GLN A 38 -3.69 -8.37 -1.35
CA GLN A 38 -3.47 -8.32 -2.80
C GLN A 38 -3.68 -6.90 -3.33
N ALA A 39 -4.73 -6.21 -2.87
CA ALA A 39 -4.96 -4.81 -3.19
C ALA A 39 -3.75 -3.94 -2.81
N GLY A 40 -3.19 -4.13 -1.61
CA GLY A 40 -2.01 -3.43 -1.15
C GLY A 40 -0.78 -3.63 -2.04
N VAL A 41 -0.53 -4.88 -2.49
CA VAL A 41 0.57 -5.18 -3.42
C VAL A 41 0.37 -4.48 -4.77
N VAL A 42 -0.85 -4.48 -5.32
CA VAL A 42 -1.17 -3.81 -6.59
C VAL A 42 -1.00 -2.29 -6.47
N PHE A 43 -1.44 -1.70 -5.36
CA PHE A 43 -1.19 -0.29 -5.05
C PHE A 43 0.30 0.04 -4.98
N ALA A 44 1.08 -0.77 -4.27
CA ALA A 44 2.53 -0.59 -4.21
C ALA A 44 3.17 -0.71 -5.60
N ALA A 45 2.72 -1.65 -6.44
CA ALA A 45 3.21 -1.78 -7.82
C ALA A 45 2.93 -0.53 -8.66
N GLY A 46 1.75 0.08 -8.53
CA GLY A 46 1.42 1.35 -9.19
C GLY A 46 2.35 2.50 -8.74
N TRP A 47 2.62 2.61 -7.44
CA TRP A 47 3.57 3.60 -6.92
C TRP A 47 5.02 3.31 -7.32
N ILE A 48 5.44 2.04 -7.34
CA ILE A 48 6.78 1.63 -7.80
C ILE A 48 6.96 1.95 -9.28
N LEU A 49 5.95 1.69 -10.12
CA LEU A 49 5.97 2.10 -11.52
C LEU A 49 6.16 3.62 -11.64
N PHE A 50 5.44 4.41 -10.83
CA PHE A 50 5.67 5.86 -10.76
C PHE A 50 7.12 6.19 -10.40
N ALA A 51 7.71 5.55 -9.39
CA ALA A 51 9.09 5.77 -8.99
C ALA A 51 10.12 5.38 -10.07
N LEU A 52 9.86 4.32 -10.82
CA LEU A 52 10.71 3.88 -11.93
C LEU A 52 10.68 4.86 -13.12
N ILE A 53 9.51 5.46 -13.40
CA ILE A 53 9.33 6.35 -14.55
C ILE A 53 9.74 7.79 -14.24
N TYR A 54 9.35 8.30 -13.07
CA TYR A 54 9.50 9.70 -12.69
C TYR A 54 10.64 9.93 -11.69
N GLY A 55 11.30 8.87 -11.22
CA GLY A 55 12.39 8.92 -10.26
C GLY A 55 11.92 8.83 -8.81
N LEU A 56 12.79 8.29 -7.95
CA LEU A 56 12.50 8.06 -6.54
C LEU A 56 12.19 9.36 -5.79
N ASP A 57 12.91 10.45 -6.06
CA ASP A 57 12.68 11.73 -5.38
C ASP A 57 11.27 12.28 -5.63
N ASN A 58 10.76 12.14 -6.85
CA ASN A 58 9.40 12.54 -7.16
C ASN A 58 8.37 11.61 -6.51
N ALA A 59 8.65 10.30 -6.45
CA ALA A 59 7.78 9.35 -5.75
C ALA A 59 7.70 9.62 -4.24
N LEU A 60 8.81 10.00 -3.63
CA LEU A 60 8.89 10.37 -2.21
C LEU A 60 8.21 11.72 -1.90
N LYS A 61 8.03 12.60 -2.89
CA LYS A 61 7.16 13.78 -2.76
C LYS A 61 5.68 13.41 -2.72
N VAL A 62 5.27 12.33 -3.39
CA VAL A 62 3.88 11.84 -3.37
C VAL A 62 3.58 11.16 -2.04
N ILE A 63 4.43 10.20 -1.63
CA ILE A 63 4.33 9.55 -0.32
C ILE A 63 5.73 9.52 0.29
N SER A 64 5.95 10.33 1.32
CA SER A 64 7.24 10.38 2.01
C SER A 64 7.52 9.08 2.78
N GLN A 65 8.79 8.75 2.96
CA GLN A 65 9.19 7.57 3.74
C GLN A 65 8.61 7.59 5.16
N ARG A 66 8.55 8.77 5.79
CA ARG A 66 7.91 8.96 7.10
C ARG A 66 6.41 8.63 7.05
N ALA A 67 5.71 9.09 6.01
CA ALA A 67 4.30 8.76 5.82
C ALA A 67 4.09 7.25 5.63
N MET A 68 4.99 6.56 4.92
CA MET A 68 4.91 5.10 4.77
C MET A 68 5.00 4.39 6.14
N TYR A 69 5.93 4.77 7.02
CA TYR A 69 6.02 4.20 8.37
C TYR A 69 4.76 4.47 9.19
N ILE A 70 4.24 5.70 9.15
CA ILE A 70 3.01 6.07 9.88
C ILE A 70 1.82 5.25 9.36
N LEU A 71 1.66 5.13 8.05
CA LEU A 71 0.57 4.38 7.44
C LEU A 71 0.68 2.88 7.72
N ALA A 72 1.89 2.32 7.70
CA ALA A 72 2.13 0.93 8.08
C ALA A 72 1.69 0.65 9.52
N ALA A 73 2.09 1.51 10.46
CA ALA A 73 1.64 1.40 11.85
C ALA A 73 0.13 1.62 11.98
N ALA A 74 -0.44 2.62 11.30
CA ALA A 74 -1.86 2.93 11.34
C ALA A 74 -2.72 1.77 10.83
N GLY A 75 -2.30 1.07 9.78
CA GLY A 75 -3.02 -0.09 9.26
C GLY A 75 -3.06 -1.26 10.24
N VAL A 76 -1.93 -1.56 10.90
CA VAL A 76 -1.86 -2.57 11.97
C VAL A 76 -2.71 -2.16 13.18
N LEU A 77 -2.65 -0.87 13.57
CA LEU A 77 -3.46 -0.35 14.66
C LEU A 77 -4.96 -0.41 14.34
N LEU A 78 -5.37 -0.18 13.09
CA LEU A 78 -6.75 -0.32 12.66
C LEU A 78 -7.23 -1.77 12.79
N TYR A 79 -6.43 -2.74 12.33
CA TYR A 79 -6.69 -4.16 12.49
C TYR A 79 -6.89 -4.51 13.99
N ALA A 80 -5.94 -4.11 14.84
CA ALA A 80 -5.98 -4.40 16.26
C ALA A 80 -7.17 -3.70 16.95
N PHE A 81 -7.45 -2.45 16.59
CA PHE A 81 -8.56 -1.67 17.13
C PHE A 81 -9.91 -2.34 16.83
N VAL A 82 -10.18 -2.71 15.57
CA VAL A 82 -11.43 -3.38 15.21
C VAL A 82 -11.56 -4.73 15.91
N GLY A 83 -10.47 -5.50 16.00
CA GLY A 83 -10.47 -6.77 16.72
C GLY A 83 -10.74 -6.62 18.23
N LEU A 84 -10.19 -5.60 18.87
CA LEU A 84 -10.41 -5.30 20.29
C LEU A 84 -11.80 -4.69 20.55
N LEU A 85 -12.36 -3.97 19.59
CA LEU A 85 -13.72 -3.41 19.69
C LEU A 85 -14.76 -4.53 19.88
N GLY A 86 -14.63 -5.64 19.15
CA GLY A 86 -15.47 -6.82 19.34
C GLY A 86 -15.40 -7.38 20.76
N VAL A 87 -14.20 -7.44 21.35
CA VAL A 87 -13.99 -7.87 22.75
C VAL A 87 -14.61 -6.90 23.74
N ALA A 88 -14.43 -5.59 23.53
CA ALA A 88 -14.99 -4.55 24.39
C ALA A 88 -16.54 -4.58 24.42
N MET A 89 -17.16 -5.11 23.37
CA MET A 89 -18.61 -5.28 23.26
C MET A 89 -19.10 -6.67 23.72
N GLY A 90 -18.24 -7.47 24.35
CA GLY A 90 -18.59 -8.78 24.91
C GLY A 90 -18.42 -9.97 23.94
N GLY A 91 -17.89 -9.74 22.74
CA GLY A 91 -17.55 -10.77 21.77
C GLY A 91 -16.12 -11.30 21.92
N ARG A 92 -15.66 -12.04 20.91
CA ARG A 92 -14.25 -12.50 20.78
C ARG A 92 -13.42 -11.51 19.96
N PHE A 93 -12.10 -11.68 19.94
CA PHE A 93 -11.24 -10.90 19.05
C PHE A 93 -11.62 -11.16 17.59
N LEU A 94 -11.82 -10.09 16.81
CA LEU A 94 -12.37 -10.11 15.44
C LEU A 94 -13.78 -10.70 15.33
N ASP A 95 -14.52 -10.69 16.44
CA ASP A 95 -15.97 -10.93 16.40
C ASP A 95 -16.67 -9.64 15.97
N PHE A 96 -17.23 -9.65 14.77
CA PHE A 96 -17.88 -8.48 14.19
C PHE A 96 -19.37 -8.41 14.53
N TYR A 97 -20.00 -9.50 14.98
CA TYR A 97 -21.45 -9.52 15.26
C TYR A 97 -21.91 -8.46 16.27
N PRO A 98 -21.14 -8.14 17.33
CA PRO A 98 -21.54 -7.08 18.27
C PRO A 98 -21.53 -5.67 17.67
N LEU A 99 -20.88 -5.44 16.52
CA LEU A 99 -20.65 -4.09 15.99
C LEU A 99 -21.91 -3.42 15.42
N LEU A 100 -22.83 -4.21 14.84
CA LEU A 100 -24.07 -3.70 14.24
C LEU A 100 -25.25 -4.64 14.53
N PRO A 101 -26.49 -4.11 14.58
CA PRO A 101 -27.68 -4.93 14.84
C PRO A 101 -27.96 -5.99 13.76
N SER A 102 -27.53 -5.75 12.51
CA SER A 102 -27.66 -6.70 11.41
C SER A 102 -26.39 -7.56 11.32
N PRO A 103 -26.46 -8.89 11.58
CA PRO A 103 -25.28 -9.75 11.59
C PRO A 103 -24.49 -9.74 10.28
N HIS A 104 -25.19 -9.73 9.15
CA HIS A 104 -24.57 -9.71 7.83
C HIS A 104 -23.83 -8.38 7.59
N ALA A 105 -24.47 -7.26 7.89
CA ALA A 105 -23.85 -5.94 7.72
C ALA A 105 -22.64 -5.76 8.65
N ALA A 106 -22.72 -6.27 9.88
CA ALA A 106 -21.63 -6.23 10.85
C ALA A 106 -20.40 -6.97 10.33
N GLN A 107 -20.61 -8.18 9.79
CA GLN A 107 -19.55 -9.01 9.26
C GLN A 107 -18.89 -8.40 8.01
N GLN A 108 -19.69 -7.90 7.05
CA GLN A 108 -19.14 -7.23 5.86
C GLN A 108 -18.32 -5.99 6.22
N LEU A 109 -18.85 -5.12 7.08
CA LEU A 109 -18.16 -3.91 7.50
C LEU A 109 -16.86 -4.24 8.26
N GLY A 110 -16.92 -5.21 9.18
CA GLY A 110 -15.76 -5.65 9.95
C GLY A 110 -14.65 -6.18 9.06
N ILE A 111 -14.98 -7.10 8.13
CA ILE A 111 -14.02 -7.67 7.18
C ILE A 111 -13.41 -6.58 6.30
N ILE A 112 -14.22 -5.76 5.63
CA ILE A 112 -13.73 -4.71 4.73
C ILE A 112 -12.81 -3.73 5.48
N THR A 113 -13.14 -3.36 6.72
CA THR A 113 -12.34 -2.43 7.52
C THR A 113 -10.98 -3.05 7.92
N VAL A 114 -11.00 -4.29 8.37
CA VAL A 114 -9.79 -5.05 8.73
C VAL A 114 -8.89 -5.24 7.52
N GLU A 115 -9.47 -5.64 6.39
CA GLU A 115 -8.76 -5.81 5.13
C GLU A 115 -8.17 -4.48 4.63
N PHE A 116 -8.88 -3.36 4.77
CA PHE A 116 -8.36 -2.05 4.42
C PHE A 116 -7.09 -1.71 5.24
N GLY A 117 -7.11 -1.97 6.56
CA GLY A 117 -5.93 -1.81 7.42
C GLY A 117 -4.75 -2.69 6.98
N VAL A 118 -5.03 -3.95 6.64
CA VAL A 118 -4.02 -4.87 6.08
C VAL A 118 -3.48 -4.34 4.75
N GLY A 119 -4.33 -3.87 3.84
CA GLY A 119 -3.93 -3.37 2.53
C GLY A 119 -3.07 -2.12 2.59
N VAL A 120 -3.39 -1.17 3.46
CA VAL A 120 -2.54 0.02 3.73
C VAL A 120 -1.17 -0.40 4.26
N THR A 121 -1.14 -1.35 5.20
CA THR A 121 0.12 -1.86 5.77
C THR A 121 0.97 -2.53 4.69
N VAL A 122 0.38 -3.43 3.92
CA VAL A 122 1.08 -4.17 2.85
C VAL A 122 1.61 -3.22 1.79
N ALA A 123 0.79 -2.27 1.31
CA ALA A 123 1.20 -1.30 0.31
C ALA A 123 2.44 -0.51 0.77
N THR A 124 2.37 0.04 1.98
CA THR A 124 3.43 0.91 2.52
C THR A 124 4.69 0.14 2.88
N VAL A 125 4.58 -1.10 3.38
CA VAL A 125 5.73 -1.98 3.63
C VAL A 125 6.43 -2.36 2.33
N VAL A 126 5.70 -2.72 1.27
CA VAL A 126 6.31 -3.04 -0.03
C VAL A 126 6.99 -1.81 -0.63
N MET A 127 6.37 -0.63 -0.53
CA MET A 127 6.98 0.64 -0.94
C MET A 127 8.24 0.98 -0.14
N LEU A 128 8.24 0.72 1.18
CA LEU A 128 9.42 0.89 2.04
C LEU A 128 10.55 -0.04 1.60
N ILE A 129 10.26 -1.32 1.40
CA ILE A 129 11.25 -2.30 0.92
C ILE A 129 11.87 -1.80 -0.39
N TYR A 130 11.06 -1.41 -1.37
CA TYR A 130 11.55 -0.84 -2.63
C TYR A 130 12.43 0.40 -2.41
N THR A 131 11.98 1.34 -1.56
CA THR A 131 12.72 2.57 -1.25
C THR A 131 14.09 2.28 -0.66
N MET A 132 14.19 1.31 0.24
CA MET A 132 15.46 0.91 0.88
C MET A 132 16.45 0.34 -0.15
N PHE A 133 15.97 -0.51 -1.07
CA PHE A 133 16.82 -1.02 -2.16
C PHE A 133 17.22 0.07 -3.16
N ALA A 134 16.26 0.93 -3.55
CA ALA A 134 16.49 1.98 -4.54
C ALA A 134 17.50 3.03 -4.04
N ARG A 135 17.44 3.43 -2.76
CA ARG A 135 18.41 4.37 -2.16
C ARG A 135 19.81 3.79 -2.08
N ARG A 136 19.93 2.53 -1.65
CA ARG A 136 21.24 1.88 -1.57
C ARG A 136 21.92 1.86 -2.94
N LYS A 137 21.18 1.58 -4.01
CA LYS A 137 21.73 1.63 -5.38
C LYS A 137 22.23 3.03 -5.75
N SER A 138 21.47 4.10 -5.45
CA SER A 138 21.90 5.46 -5.75
C SER A 138 23.15 5.89 -4.96
N GLU A 139 23.31 5.41 -3.73
CA GLU A 139 24.50 5.68 -2.91
C GLU A 139 25.75 5.05 -3.53
N TRP A 140 25.67 3.78 -3.96
CA TRP A 140 26.77 3.11 -4.67
C TRP A 140 27.13 3.78 -5.99
N GLU A 141 26.14 4.22 -6.76
CA GLU A 141 26.36 4.94 -8.02
C GLU A 141 27.04 6.30 -7.79
N ALA A 142 26.80 6.96 -6.65
CA ALA A 142 27.47 8.21 -6.30
C ALA A 142 28.94 7.98 -5.92
N VAL A 143 29.24 6.97 -5.09
CA VAL A 143 30.61 6.62 -4.69
C VAL A 143 31.47 6.27 -5.91
N LEU A 144 30.94 5.44 -6.82
CA LEU A 144 31.67 5.06 -8.05
C LEU A 144 31.94 6.24 -8.98
N ARG A 145 31.13 7.31 -8.92
CA ARG A 145 31.36 8.53 -9.70
C ARG A 145 32.46 9.39 -9.10
N GLU A 146 32.50 9.53 -7.78
CA GLU A 146 33.57 10.26 -7.07
C GLU A 146 34.94 9.61 -7.29
N ASP A 147 35.03 8.28 -7.26
CA ASP A 147 36.30 7.56 -7.52
C ASP A 147 36.75 7.62 -9.00
N SER A 148 35.89 8.05 -9.91
CA SER A 148 36.16 8.09 -11.36
C SER A 148 36.54 9.48 -11.89
N ASP A 149 36.47 10.52 -11.06
CA ASP A 149 36.87 11.89 -11.42
C ASP A 149 38.31 12.14 -10.91
N PRO A 150 39.32 12.24 -11.81
CA PRO A 150 40.74 12.27 -11.46
C PRO A 150 41.24 13.59 -10.84
#